data_AF-A0A538L4K8-F1
#
_entry.id   AF-A0A538L4K8-F1
#
_cell.length_a   1.000
_cell.length_b   1.000
_cell.length_c   1.000
_cell.angle_alpha   90.00
_cell.angle_beta   90.00
_cell.angle_gamma   90.00
#
_symmetry.space_group_name_H-M   'P 1'
#
loop_
_entity.id
_entity.type
_entity.pdbx_description
1 polymer ?
#
loop_
_entity_poly.entity_id
_entity_poly.type
_entity_poly.pdbx_seq_one_letter_code
_entity_poly.pdbx_strand_id
1 'polypeptide(L)' 'MTGPRRLSIPRRVAVRAADGGAPQLVDGREVDSVRESWLVEDRWWTDRPLRRRYWEIVTTCGRDEVVFHDLESGRWWRQR' A
#
# COMPACT_ATOMS: atom_id res chain seq x y z
N MET A 1 12.87 -27.32 13.89
CA MET A 1 12.28 -26.17 14.59
C MET A 1 11.97 -25.09 13.55
N THR A 2 10.71 -24.68 13.41
CA THR A 2 10.34 -23.63 12.45
C THR A 2 10.59 -22.27 13.10
N GLY A 3 11.46 -21.45 12.51
CA GLY A 3 11.76 -20.10 12.99
C GLY A 3 10.57 -19.14 12.87
N PRO A 4 10.71 -17.90 13.38
CA PRO A 4 9.63 -16.92 13.37
C PRO A 4 9.15 -16.61 11.95
N ARG A 5 7.84 -16.75 11.72
CA ARG A 5 7.18 -16.45 10.44
C ARG A 5 6.85 -14.96 10.37
N ARG A 6 7.29 -14.26 9.32
CA ARG A 6 6.83 -12.89 9.06
C ARG A 6 5.35 -12.91 8.70
N LEU A 7 4.52 -12.30 9.55
CA LEU A 7 3.06 -12.39 9.42
C LEU A 7 2.47 -11.43 8.38
N SER A 8 3.18 -10.33 8.06
CA SER A 8 2.67 -9.28 7.17
C SER A 8 3.72 -8.84 6.14
N ILE A 9 4.16 -9.76 5.28
CA ILE A 9 5.03 -9.40 4.15
C ILE A 9 4.16 -8.74 3.07
N PRO A 10 4.41 -7.47 2.71
CA PRO A 10 3.69 -6.82 1.63
C PRO A 10 3.90 -7.52 0.29
N ARG A 11 2.88 -7.51 -0.56
CA ARG A 11 2.91 -8.15 -1.89
C ARG A 11 2.85 -7.10 -2.98
N ARG A 12 3.65 -7.26 -4.05
CA ARG A 12 3.59 -6.35 -5.20
C ARG A 12 2.18 -6.38 -5.80
N VAL A 13 1.64 -5.21 -6.12
CA VAL A 13 0.28 -5.05 -6.64
C VAL A 13 0.29 -4.04 -7.79
N ALA A 14 -0.52 -4.24 -8.82
CA ALA A 14 -0.65 -3.27 -9.89
C ALA A 14 -1.67 -2.20 -9.47
N VAL A 15 -1.28 -0.92 -9.57
CA VAL A 15 -2.15 0.21 -9.22
C VAL A 15 -2.15 1.23 -10.35
N ARG A 16 -3.35 1.66 -10.76
CA ARG A 16 -3.51 2.91 -11.51
C ARG A 16 -3.92 3.99 -10.53
N ALA A 17 -3.12 5.03 -10.41
CA ALA A 17 -3.37 6.17 -9.54
C ALA A 17 -3.81 7.39 -10.37
N ALA A 18 -4.60 8.27 -9.74
CA ALA A 18 -4.86 9.61 -10.25
C ALA A 18 -3.61 10.51 -10.13
N ASP A 19 -3.65 11.71 -10.70
CA ASP A 19 -2.54 12.67 -10.68
C ASP A 19 -2.08 13.04 -9.24
N GLY A 20 -2.98 12.94 -8.25
CA GLY A 20 -2.67 13.14 -6.82
C GLY A 20 -2.13 11.90 -6.10
N GLY A 21 -1.87 10.81 -6.81
CA GLY A 21 -1.39 9.54 -6.24
C GLY A 21 -2.50 8.64 -5.67
N ALA A 22 -3.73 9.12 -5.54
CA ALA A 22 -4.85 8.33 -5.04
C ALA A 22 -5.15 7.12 -5.97
N PRO A 23 -5.25 5.90 -5.43
CA PRO A 23 -5.52 4.71 -6.24
C PRO A 23 -6.95 4.74 -6.83
N GLN A 24 -7.06 4.42 -8.12
CA GLN A 24 -8.32 4.30 -8.85
C GLN A 24 -8.60 2.86 -9.30
N LEU A 25 -7.55 2.08 -9.60
CA LEU A 25 -7.65 0.64 -9.82
C LEU A 25 -6.55 -0.10 -9.07
N VAL A 26 -6.88 -1.24 -8.46
CA VAL A 26 -5.95 -2.14 -7.79
C VAL A 26 -6.15 -3.57 -8.30
N ASP A 27 -5.13 -4.16 -8.93
CA ASP A 27 -5.20 -5.46 -9.63
C ASP A 27 -6.43 -5.57 -10.56
N GLY A 28 -6.73 -4.49 -11.30
CA GLY A 28 -7.86 -4.44 -12.23
C GLY A 28 -9.24 -4.27 -11.58
N ARG A 29 -9.32 -4.13 -10.25
CA ARG A 29 -10.56 -3.78 -9.56
C ARG A 29 -10.63 -2.28 -9.32
N GLU A 30 -11.77 -1.69 -9.63
CA GLU A 30 -12.01 -0.27 -9.37
C GLU A 30 -12.10 0.00 -7.86
N VAL A 31 -11.56 1.15 -7.46
CA VAL A 31 -11.70 1.70 -6.11
C VAL A 31 -13.04 2.42 -6.03
N ASP A 32 -13.87 2.01 -5.09
CA ASP A 32 -15.16 2.62 -4.79
C ASP A 32 -15.01 3.82 -3.85
N SER A 33 -14.21 3.68 -2.79
CA SER A 33 -13.91 4.77 -1.86
C SER A 33 -12.53 4.65 -1.22
N VAL A 34 -11.95 5.78 -0.84
CA VAL A 34 -10.76 5.87 0.02
C VAL A 34 -11.26 6.15 1.43
N ARG A 35 -10.91 5.29 2.39
CA ARG A 35 -11.30 5.45 3.81
C ARG A 35 -10.32 6.35 4.54
N GLU A 36 -9.04 6.07 4.36
CA GLU A 36 -7.97 6.83 5.00
C GLU A 36 -6.74 6.88 4.09
N SER A 37 -5.94 7.92 4.25
CA SER A 37 -4.61 8.01 3.63
C SER A 37 -3.61 8.61 4.61
N TRP A 38 -2.41 8.04 4.66
CA TRP A 38 -1.38 8.50 5.58
C TRP A 38 0.01 8.37 4.97
N LEU A 39 0.93 9.20 5.42
CA LEU A 39 2.32 9.21 4.99
C LEU A 39 3.18 8.66 6.12
N VAL A 40 4.05 7.71 5.79
CA VAL A 40 5.09 7.23 6.68
C VAL A 40 6.42 7.72 6.14
N GLU A 41 7.03 8.64 6.89
CA GLU A 41 8.35 9.22 6.65
C GLU A 41 9.16 9.12 7.94
N ASP A 42 9.61 7.93 8.31
CA ASP A 42 10.43 7.80 9.52
C ASP A 42 11.48 6.70 9.43
N ARG A 43 12.58 6.93 10.14
CA ARG A 43 13.84 6.18 10.22
C ARG A 43 14.05 5.50 11.57
N TRP A 44 13.10 5.59 12.50
CA TRP A 44 13.33 5.17 13.89
C TRP A 44 13.66 3.67 14.10
N TRP A 45 13.45 2.81 13.11
CA TRP A 45 13.79 1.39 13.15
C TRP A 45 14.64 0.90 11.95
N THR A 46 15.05 1.80 11.05
CA THR A 46 15.85 1.45 9.87
C THR A 46 16.76 2.58 9.40
N ASP A 47 17.99 2.23 9.03
CA ASP A 47 18.98 3.19 8.50
C ASP A 47 18.70 3.63 7.05
N ARG A 48 17.77 2.97 6.34
CA ARG A 48 17.43 3.29 4.95
C ARG A 48 16.33 4.35 4.88
N PRO A 49 16.33 5.24 3.87
CA PRO A 49 15.21 6.15 3.65
C PRO A 49 13.93 5.33 3.48
N LEU A 50 12.91 5.67 4.26
CA LEU A 50 11.60 5.06 4.21
C LEU A 50 10.57 6.17 4.01
N ARG A 51 10.05 6.26 2.78
CA ARG A 51 8.95 7.16 2.43
C ARG A 51 7.87 6.35 1.74
N ARG A 52 6.73 6.18 2.40
CA ARG A 52 5.60 5.39 1.88
C ARG A 52 4.31 6.14 2.08
N ARG A 53 3.57 6.34 0.99
CA ARG A 53 2.18 6.82 1.07
C ARG A 53 1.27 5.60 1.12
N TYR A 54 0.42 5.52 2.13
CA TYR A 54 -0.54 4.46 2.34
C TYR A 54 -1.96 4.95 2.05
N TRP A 55 -2.80 4.02 1.60
CA TRP A 55 -4.24 4.21 1.41
C TRP A 55 -4.98 2.96 1.90
N GLU A 56 -5.99 3.19 2.72
CA GLU A 56 -7.04 2.21 2.99
C GLU A 56 -8.19 2.47 2.00
N ILE A 57 -8.54 1.45 1.23
CA ILE A 57 -9.51 1.56 0.14
C ILE A 57 -10.58 0.49 0.25
N VAL A 58 -11.77 0.84 -0.23
CA VAL A 58 -12.81 -0.14 -0.54
C VAL A 58 -12.90 -0.25 -2.06
N THR A 59 -12.84 -1.47 -2.58
CA THR A 59 -13.05 -1.75 -4.01
C THR A 59 -14.53 -1.92 -4.34
N THR A 60 -14.91 -1.82 -5.62
CA THR A 60 -16.31 -2.00 -6.07
C THR A 60 -16.91 -3.38 -5.78
N CYS A 61 -16.08 -4.37 -5.41
CA CYS A 61 -16.54 -5.68 -4.93
C CYS A 61 -16.67 -5.76 -3.40
N GLY A 62 -16.58 -4.63 -2.69
CA GLY A 62 -16.73 -4.54 -1.23
C GLY A 62 -15.52 -4.99 -0.41
N ARG A 63 -14.34 -5.18 -1.04
CA ARG A 63 -13.11 -5.54 -0.29
C ARG A 63 -12.44 -4.31 0.27
N ASP A 64 -12.16 -4.36 1.57
CA ASP A 64 -11.27 -3.44 2.28
C ASP A 64 -9.82 -3.89 2.14
N GLU A 65 -8.96 -3.02 1.62
CA GLU A 65 -7.57 -3.31 1.32
C GLU A 65 -6.66 -2.12 1.67
N VAL A 66 -5.49 -2.41 2.22
CA VAL A 66 -4.43 -1.42 2.41
C VAL A 66 -3.40 -1.57 1.29
N VAL A 67 -3.18 -0.50 0.54
CA VAL A 67 -2.10 -0.41 -0.45
C VAL A 67 -1.18 0.74 -0.13
N PHE A 68 0.08 0.65 -0.54
CA PHE A 68 1.02 1.74 -0.42
C PHE A 68 1.92 1.89 -1.64
N HIS A 69 2.27 3.14 -1.91
CA HIS A 69 3.27 3.55 -2.88
C HIS A 69 4.54 3.82 -2.12
N ASP A 70 5.55 3.01 -2.40
CA ASP A 70 6.90 3.23 -1.93
C ASP A 70 7.52 4.35 -2.79
N LEU A 71 7.70 5.52 -2.19
CA LEU A 71 8.09 6.75 -2.87
C LEU A 71 9.58 6.75 -3.26
N GLU A 72 10.38 5.87 -2.66
CA GLU A 72 11.79 5.70 -2.98
C GLU A 72 11.96 4.82 -4.23
N SER A 73 11.24 3.69 -4.28
CA SER A 73 11.33 2.74 -5.40
C SER A 73 10.31 3.00 -6.51
N GLY A 74 9.31 3.84 -6.27
CA GLY A 74 8.18 4.09 -7.15
C GLY A 74 7.20 2.92 -7.27
N ARG A 75 7.30 1.90 -6.41
CA ARG A 75 6.54 0.65 -6.53
C ARG A 75 5.33 0.59 -5.62
N TRP A 76 4.31 -0.12 -6.06
CA TRP A 76 3.08 -0.35 -5.31
C TRP A 76 3.04 -1.72 -4.63
N TRP A 77 2.48 -1.74 -3.43
CA TRP A 77 2.39 -2.91 -2.57
C TRP A 77 1.04 -2.98 -1.88
N ARG A 78 0.53 -4.20 -1.68
CA ARG A 78 -0.64 -4.51 -0.84
C ARG A 78 -0.15 -5.02 0.52
N GLN A 79 -0.73 -4.51 1.59
CA GLN A 79 -0.50 -4.92 2.97
C GLN A 79 -1.73 -5.68 3.51
N ARG A 80 -1.49 -6.81 4.17
CA ARG A 80 -2.51 -7.70 4.74
C ARG A 80 -2.03 -8.27 6.08
#